data_AF-A0A0E3S7B6-F1
#
_entry.id   AF-A0A0E3S7B6-F1
#
_cell.length_a   1.000
_cell.length_b   1.000
_cell.length_c   1.000
_cell.angle_alpha   90.00
_cell.angle_beta   90.00
_cell.angle_gamma   90.00
#
_symmetry.space_group_name_H-M   'P 1'
#
loop_
_entity.id
_entity.type
_entity.pdbx_description
1 polymer ?
#
loop_
_entity_poly.entity_id
_entity_poly.type
_entity_poly.pdbx_seq_one_letter_code
_entity_poly.pdbx_strand_id
1 'polypeptide(L)' 'MDFWNPELYASSSSAQKSWGLELLTKLPLTGSERILDVGCGDGKLSAEIAKKLPESFVLGIDLSEAMVCFAKTHCM' A
#
# COMPACT_ATOMS: atom_id res chain seq x y z
N MET A 1 -13.02 -14.99 -12.64
CA MET A 1 -14.09 -15.14 -11.62
C MET A 1 -13.48 -14.52 -10.39
N ASP A 2 -13.64 -13.20 -10.30
CA ASP A 2 -12.74 -12.35 -9.53
C ASP A 2 -13.36 -12.18 -8.15
N PHE A 3 -12.92 -13.03 -7.23
CA PHE A 3 -13.45 -13.18 -5.88
C PHE A 3 -13.08 -12.03 -4.92
N TRP A 4 -12.64 -10.88 -5.46
CA TRP A 4 -12.07 -9.79 -4.69
C TRP A 4 -12.83 -8.51 -4.98
N ASN A 5 -13.90 -8.28 -4.22
CA ASN A 5 -14.58 -6.99 -4.22
C ASN A 5 -13.69 -5.97 -3.47
N PRO A 6 -13.12 -4.96 -4.15
CA PRO A 6 -12.20 -3.98 -3.54
C PRO A 6 -12.86 -3.17 -2.42
N GLU A 7 -14.16 -2.92 -2.53
CA GLU A 7 -14.93 -2.12 -1.57
C GLU A 7 -15.11 -2.87 -0.23
N LEU A 8 -15.32 -4.19 -0.30
CA LEU A 8 -15.35 -5.04 0.89
C LEU A 8 -13.96 -5.15 1.52
N TYR A 9 -12.90 -5.25 0.72
CA TYR A 9 -11.53 -5.32 1.22
C TYR A 9 -11.08 -4.01 1.90
N ALA A 10 -11.42 -2.87 1.29
CA ALA A 10 -11.16 -1.53 1.82
C ALA A 10 -11.75 -1.31 3.23
N SER A 11 -12.86 -2.01 3.55
CA SER A 11 -13.54 -1.91 4.85
C SER A 11 -12.94 -2.81 5.94
N SER A 12 -12.24 -3.89 5.56
CA SER A 12 -11.72 -4.91 6.49
C SER A 12 -10.18 -4.92 6.61
N SER A 13 -9.45 -4.11 5.84
CA SER A 13 -7.98 -4.12 5.76
C SER A 13 -7.24 -3.24 6.78
N SER A 14 -7.96 -2.71 7.78
CA SER A 14 -7.41 -1.75 8.75
C SER A 14 -6.27 -2.34 9.60
N ALA A 15 -6.33 -3.63 9.93
CA ALA A 15 -5.31 -4.32 10.70
C ALA A 15 -3.98 -4.45 9.92
N GLN A 16 -4.02 -4.86 8.64
CA GLN A 16 -2.81 -4.94 7.81
C GLN A 16 -2.14 -3.58 7.66
N LYS A 17 -2.93 -2.52 7.48
CA LYS A 17 -2.42 -1.14 7.40
C LYS A 17 -1.71 -0.73 8.69
N SER A 18 -2.31 -1.01 9.85
CA SER A 18 -1.72 -0.67 11.15
C SER A 18 -0.40 -1.40 11.39
N TRP A 19 -0.35 -2.71 11.11
CA TRP A 19 0.87 -3.50 11.28
C TRP A 19 1.97 -3.07 10.33
N GLY A 20 1.65 -2.78 9.07
CA GLY A 20 2.63 -2.26 8.10
C GLY A 20 3.25 -0.93 8.55
N LEU A 21 2.43 -0.01 9.06
CA LEU A 21 2.92 1.26 9.60
C LEU A 21 3.76 1.10 10.86
N GLU A 22 3.41 0.16 11.74
CA GLU A 22 4.19 -0.14 12.94
C GLU A 22 5.53 -0.80 12.58
N LEU A 23 5.58 -1.65 11.56
CA LEU A 23 6.84 -2.25 11.10
C LEU A 23 7.83 -1.19 10.62
N LEU A 24 7.35 -0.19 9.88
CA LEU A 24 8.21 0.89 9.37
C LEU A 24 8.87 1.69 10.48
N THR A 25 8.25 1.84 11.65
CA THR A 25 8.88 2.55 12.79
C THR A 25 10.00 1.74 13.44
N LYS A 26 10.07 0.42 13.19
CA LYS A 26 11.09 -0.48 13.70
C LYS A 26 12.27 -0.66 12.75
N LEU A 27 12.14 -0.22 11.50
CA LEU A 27 13.19 -0.30 10.49
C LEU A 27 14.09 0.94 10.58
N PRO A 28 15.41 0.82 10.35
CA PRO A 28 16.34 1.94 10.35
C PRO A 28 16.24 2.74 9.03
N LEU A 29 15.07 3.32 8.77
CA LEU A 29 14.79 4.09 7.56
C LEU A 29 15.38 5.49 7.69
N THR A 30 16.02 5.93 6.61
CA THR A 30 16.64 7.25 6.44
C THR A 30 15.73 8.23 5.71
N GLY A 31 14.64 7.76 5.09
CA GLY A 31 13.68 8.57 4.37
C GLY A 31 13.89 8.62 2.85
N SER A 32 14.95 7.99 2.34
CA SER A 32 15.34 8.00 0.91
C SER A 32 15.25 6.62 0.25
N GLU A 33 14.53 5.70 0.88
CA GLU A 33 14.48 4.30 0.46
C GLU A 33 13.74 4.10 -0.87
N ARG A 34 14.00 2.94 -1.48
CA ARG A 34 13.18 2.40 -2.56
C ARG A 34 12.40 1.22 -2.02
N ILE A 35 11.09 1.35 -1.96
CA ILE A 35 10.18 0.42 -1.29
C ILE A 35 9.33 -0.30 -2.35
N LEU A 36 9.26 -1.62 -2.24
CA LEU A 36 8.39 -2.46 -3.06
C LEU A 36 7.31 -3.08 -2.17
N ASP A 37 6.06 -2.79 -2.46
CA ASP A 37 4.88 -3.33 -1.77
C ASP A 37 4.23 -4.40 -2.64
N VAL A 38 4.37 -5.67 -2.23
CA VAL A 38 3.93 -6.85 -3.00
C VAL A 38 2.55 -7.29 -2.53
N GLY A 39 1.58 -7.27 -3.44
CA GLY A 39 0.16 -7.46 -3.10
C GLY A 39 -0.41 -6.19 -2.49
N CYS A 40 -0.16 -5.04 -3.12
CA CYS A 40 -0.50 -3.73 -2.57
C CYS A 40 -2.02 -3.48 -2.43
N GLY A 41 -2.84 -4.30 -3.09
CA GLY A 41 -4.29 -4.18 -3.07
C GLY A 41 -4.77 -2.81 -3.51
N ASP A 42 -5.58 -2.15 -2.67
CA ASP A 42 -6.14 -0.83 -2.95
C ASP A 42 -5.12 0.33 -2.85
N GLY A 43 -3.85 0.03 -2.54
CA GLY A 43 -2.74 0.98 -2.54
C GLY A 43 -2.69 1.92 -1.32
N LYS A 44 -3.61 1.78 -0.35
CA LYS A 44 -3.66 2.68 0.81
C LYS A 44 -2.40 2.63 1.66
N LEU A 45 -1.86 1.44 1.91
CA LEU A 45 -0.63 1.32 2.67
C LEU A 45 0.51 1.99 1.93
N SER A 46 0.73 1.64 0.65
CA SER A 46 1.79 2.22 -0.19
C SER A 46 1.73 3.76 -0.19
N ALA A 47 0.54 4.36 -0.28
CA ALA A 47 0.35 5.80 -0.22
C ALA A 47 0.68 6.42 1.15
N GLU A 48 0.34 5.76 2.27
CA GLU A 48 0.78 6.23 3.59
C GLU A 48 2.29 6.19 3.76
N ILE A 49 2.94 5.14 3.22
CA ILE A 49 4.40 5.03 3.26
C ILE A 49 5.03 6.20 2.52
N ALA A 50 4.57 6.49 1.30
CA ALA A 50 5.03 7.62 0.51
C ALA A 50 4.80 8.97 1.23
N LYS A 51 3.68 9.14 1.93
CA LYS A 51 3.40 10.34 2.75
C LYS A 51 4.35 10.47 3.93
N LYS A 52 4.71 9.37 4.59
CA LYS A 52 5.61 9.37 5.76
C LYS A 52 7.08 9.54 5.38
N LEU A 53 7.47 9.07 4.19
CA LEU A 53 8.83 9.09 3.68
C LEU A 53 8.83 9.85 2.34
N PRO A 54 8.69 11.19 2.35
CA PRO A 54 8.44 11.96 1.13
C PRO A 54 9.59 11.95 0.12
N GLU A 55 10.81 11.67 0.59
CA GLU A 55 12.01 11.54 -0.26
C GLU A 55 12.24 10.09 -0.74
N SER A 56 11.37 9.16 -0.35
CA SER A 56 11.43 7.75 -0.77
C SER A 56 10.67 7.54 -2.07
N PHE A 57 10.97 6.42 -2.74
CA PHE A 57 10.21 5.93 -3.88
C PHE A 57 9.46 4.67 -3.49
N VAL A 58 8.14 4.65 -3.66
CA VAL A 58 7.29 3.49 -3.35
C VAL A 58 6.67 2.94 -4.63
N LEU A 59 6.84 1.65 -4.89
CA LEU A 59 6.19 0.92 -5.98
C LEU A 59 5.28 -0.16 -5.40
N GLY A 60 3.97 -0.04 -5.65
CA GLY A 60 3.00 -1.10 -5.36
C GLY A 60 2.79 -2.00 -6.57
N ILE A 61 2.77 -3.31 -6.36
CA ILE A 61 2.39 -4.31 -7.36
C ILE A 61 1.28 -5.21 -6.83
N ASP A 62 0.34 -5.59 -7.69
CA ASP A 62 -0.72 -6.54 -7.38
C ASP A 62 -1.03 -7.40 -8.62
N LEU A 63 -1.48 -8.63 -8.42
CA LEU A 63 -1.91 -9.51 -9.51
C LEU A 63 -3.27 -9.09 -10.07
N SER A 64 -4.10 -8.42 -9.27
CA SER A 64 -5.43 -7.96 -9.66
C SER A 64 -5.34 -6.62 -10.38
N GLU A 65 -5.63 -6.62 -11.69
CA GLU A 65 -5.72 -5.38 -12.48
C GLU A 65 -6.75 -4.41 -11.89
N ALA A 66 -7.87 -4.92 -11.39
CA ALA A 66 -8.90 -4.11 -10.74
C ALA A 66 -8.36 -3.36 -9.49
N MET A 67 -7.53 -4.03 -8.68
CA MET A 67 -6.90 -3.41 -7.51
C MET A 67 -5.90 -2.32 -7.92
N VAL A 68 -5.07 -2.59 -8.93
CA VAL A 68 -4.11 -1.60 -9.47
C VAL A 68 -4.83 -0.39 -10.05
N CYS A 69 -5.91 -0.59 -10.81
CA CYS A 69 -6.73 0.50 -11.36
C CYS A 69 -7.38 1.34 -10.24
N PHE A 70 -7.89 0.70 -9.20
CA PHE A 70 -8.45 1.39 -8.05
C PHE A 70 -7.38 2.22 -7.32
N ALA A 71 -6.22 1.61 -7.01
CA ALA A 71 -5.11 2.27 -6.34
C ALA A 71 -4.62 3.51 -7.12
N LYS A 72 -4.47 3.39 -8.43
CA LYS A 72 -4.07 4.50 -9.33
C LYS A 72 -5.03 5.69 -9.32
N THR A 73 -6.31 5.45 -9.10
CA THR A 73 -7.35 6.49 -9.18
C THR A 73 -7.69 7.11 -7.83
N HIS A 74 -7.30 6.48 -6.71
CA HIS A 74 -7.72 6.88 -5.37
C HIS A 74 -6.59 7.15 -4.38
N CYS A 75 -5.36 6.68 -4.65
CA CYS A 75 -4.26 6.72 -3.67
C CYS A 75 -2.96 7.37 -4.17
N MET A 76 -2.80 7.57 -5.49
CA MET A 76 -1.61 8.19 -6.09
C MET A 76 -1.86 9.63 -6.49
#